data_AF-F0M411-F1
#
_entry.id   AF-F0M411-F1
#
_cell.length_a   1.000
_cell.length_b   1.000
_cell.length_c   1.000
_cell.angle_alpha   90.00
_cell.angle_beta   90.00
_cell.angle_gamma   90.00
#
_symmetry.space_group_name_H-M   'P 1'
#
loop_
_entity.id
_entity.type
_entity.pdbx_description
1 polymer ?
#
loop_
_entity_poly.entity_id
_entity_poly.type
_entity_poly.pdbx_seq_one_letter_code
_entity_poly.pdbx_strand_id
1 'polypeptide(L)' 'MKSRTAIDVAVGIIMAQNRCSQDEAMTILRKASNSRNVKLRDVAAGLITSVSPNAGLRTHFDE' A
#
# COMPACT_ATOMS: atom_id res chain seq x y z
N MET A 1 15.93 2.69 -0.22
CA MET A 1 14.98 1.70 0.34
C MET A 1 13.56 2.22 0.63
N LYS A 2 13.18 3.47 0.29
CA LYS A 2 11.87 4.09 0.64
C LYS A 2 10.60 3.44 0.02
N SER A 3 10.71 2.75 -1.13
CA SER A 3 9.52 2.18 -1.81
C SER A 3 9.12 0.79 -1.32
N ARG A 4 10.06 0.01 -0.77
CA ARG A 4 9.76 -1.35 -0.29
C ARG A 4 8.82 -1.28 0.92
N THR A 5 9.09 -0.41 1.89
CA THR A 5 8.31 -0.29 3.13
C THR A 5 6.82 0.04 2.88
N ALA A 6 6.50 0.99 1.99
CA ALA A 6 5.11 1.36 1.74
C ALA A 6 4.34 0.27 0.96
N ILE A 7 5.00 -0.39 0.00
CA ILE A 7 4.38 -1.46 -0.78
C ILE A 7 4.14 -2.67 0.11
N ASP A 8 5.12 -3.07 0.93
CA ASP A 8 4.99 -4.23 1.81
C ASP A 8 3.86 -4.04 2.84
N VAL A 9 3.72 -2.84 3.40
CA VAL A 9 2.61 -2.50 4.32
C VAL A 9 1.27 -2.51 3.59
N ALA A 10 1.17 -1.89 2.41
CA ALA A 10 -0.08 -1.89 1.64
C ALA A 10 -0.49 -3.31 1.22
N VAL A 11 0.47 -4.16 0.85
CA VAL A 11 0.25 -5.59 0.58
C VAL A 11 -0.31 -6.28 1.82
N GLY A 12 0.29 -6.08 3.00
CA GLY A 12 -0.23 -6.64 4.26
C GLY A 12 -1.67 -6.21 4.58
N ILE A 13 -2.00 -4.94 4.33
CA ILE A 13 -3.36 -4.41 4.48
C ILE A 13 -4.33 -5.11 3.53
N ILE A 14 -3.96 -5.25 2.25
CA ILE A 14 -4.79 -5.92 1.24
C ILE A 14 -4.99 -7.39 1.58
N MET A 15 -3.92 -8.09 2.02
CA MET A 15 -3.99 -9.47 2.49
C MET A 15 -4.98 -9.63 3.64
N ALA A 16 -4.90 -8.74 4.65
CA ALA A 16 -5.79 -8.79 5.80
C ALA A 16 -7.26 -8.52 5.43
N GLN A 17 -7.51 -7.56 4.54
CA GLN A 17 -8.87 -7.18 4.11
C GLN A 17 -9.50 -8.20 3.14
N ASN A 18 -8.74 -8.68 2.17
CA ASN A 18 -9.24 -9.57 1.11
C ASN A 18 -9.02 -11.06 1.44
N ARG A 19 -8.37 -11.37 2.56
CA ARG A 19 -8.00 -12.75 2.99
C ARG A 19 -7.31 -13.53 1.88
N CYS A 20 -6.37 -12.87 1.20
CA CYS A 20 -5.67 -13.39 0.04
C CYS A 20 -4.17 -13.56 0.29
N SER A 21 -3.52 -14.26 -0.62
CA SER A 21 -2.08 -14.48 -0.57
C SER A 21 -1.30 -13.21 -0.92
N GLN A 22 -0.01 -13.17 -0.63
CA GLN A 22 0.85 -12.03 -0.96
C GLN A 22 0.87 -11.71 -2.46
N ASP A 23 0.91 -12.74 -3.31
CA ASP A 23 0.93 -12.59 -4.77
C ASP A 23 -0.37 -11.97 -5.31
N GLU A 24 -1.51 -12.43 -4.79
CA GLU A 24 -2.82 -11.87 -5.10
C GLU A 24 -2.94 -10.42 -4.64
N ALA A 25 -2.48 -10.12 -3.43
CA ALA A 25 -2.47 -8.76 -2.91
C ALA A 25 -1.59 -7.82 -3.76
N MET A 26 -0.43 -8.31 -4.22
CA MET A 26 0.45 -7.56 -5.12
C MET A 26 -0.21 -7.34 -6.49
N THR A 27 -0.95 -8.32 -6.99
CA THR A 27 -1.73 -8.22 -8.23
C THR A 27 -2.85 -7.19 -8.11
N ILE A 28 -3.58 -7.19 -6.99
CA ILE A 28 -4.61 -6.19 -6.69
C ILE A 28 -4.00 -4.79 -6.63
N LEU A 29 -2.87 -4.63 -5.94
CA LEU A 29 -2.18 -3.35 -5.82
C LEU A 29 -1.68 -2.84 -7.20
N ARG A 30 -1.14 -3.72 -8.04
CA ARG A 30 -0.74 -3.40 -9.42
C ARG A 30 -1.93 -3.03 -10.29
N LYS A 31 -3.06 -3.74 -10.16
CA LYS A 31 -4.30 -3.43 -10.89
C LYS A 31 -4.82 -2.04 -10.51
N ALA A 32 -4.78 -1.68 -9.22
CA ALA A 32 -5.14 -0.35 -8.76
C ALA A 32 -4.20 0.74 -9.29
N SER A 33 -2.90 0.47 -9.33
CA SER A 33 -1.87 1.36 -9.92
C SER A 33 -2.12 1.61 -11.40
N ASN A 34 -2.35 0.55 -12.18
CA ASN A 34 -2.65 0.67 -13.62
C ASN A 34 -3.98 1.37 -13.88
N SER A 35 -5.03 1.02 -13.14
CA SER A 35 -6.36 1.63 -13.29
C SER A 35 -6.34 3.14 -13.06
N ARG A 36 -5.52 3.60 -12.10
CA ARG A 36 -5.38 5.02 -11.76
C ARG A 36 -4.29 5.72 -12.58
N ASN A 37 -3.51 4.99 -13.38
CA ASN A 37 -2.31 5.45 -14.05
C ASN A 37 -1.34 6.21 -13.10
N VAL A 38 -1.15 5.65 -11.90
CA VAL A 38 -0.33 6.24 -10.83
C VAL A 38 0.73 5.23 -10.42
N LYS A 39 1.91 5.69 -10.03
CA LYS A 39 3.02 4.82 -9.60
C LYS A 39 2.58 3.93 -8.43
N LEU A 40 3.01 2.67 -8.46
CA LEU A 40 2.64 1.65 -7.46
C LEU A 40 2.87 2.12 -6.02
N ARG A 41 3.97 2.83 -5.76
CA ARG A 41 4.30 3.41 -4.45
C ARG A 41 3.28 4.46 -4.00
N ASP A 42 2.81 5.30 -4.90
CA ASP A 42 1.88 6.38 -4.55
C ASP A 42 0.47 5.81 -4.31
N VAL A 43 0.10 4.75 -5.04
CA VAL A 43 -1.11 3.97 -4.75
C VAL A 43 -1.02 3.30 -3.39
N ALA A 44 0.11 2.67 -3.07
CA ALA A 44 0.34 2.06 -1.76
C ALA A 44 0.25 3.08 -0.62
N ALA A 45 0.90 4.24 -0.76
CA ALA A 45 0.82 5.32 0.20
C ALA A 45 -0.62 5.82 0.40
N GLY A 46 -1.36 6.06 -0.68
CA GLY A 46 -2.76 6.48 -0.60
C GLY A 46 -3.66 5.44 0.06
N LEU A 47 -3.39 4.14 -0.15
CA LEU A 47 -4.14 3.05 0.48
C LEU A 47 -3.93 3.03 1.99
N ILE A 48 -2.69 3.23 2.45
CA ILE A 48 -2.36 3.36 3.88
C ILE A 48 -3.07 4.57 4.50
N THR A 49 -3.05 5.72 3.83
CA THR A 49 -3.75 6.94 4.28
C THR A 49 -5.26 6.74 4.38
N SER A 50 -5.88 6.05 3.41
CA SER A 50 -7.34 5.81 3.43
C SER A 50 -7.79 4.89 4.56
N VAL A 51 -6.97 3.90 4.93
CA VAL A 51 -7.30 2.95 6.00
C VAL A 51 -7.01 3.53 7.39
N SER A 52 -6.11 4.52 7.48
CA SER A 52 -5.76 5.18 8.74
C SER A 52 -5.83 6.71 8.64
N PRO A 53 -7.03 7.29 8.56
CA PRO A 53 -7.20 8.75 8.48
C PRO A 53 -6.91 9.46 9.82
N ASN A 54 -6.99 8.74 10.95
CA ASN A 54 -6.81 9.28 12.31
C ASN A 54 -5.60 8.71 13.07
N ALA A 55 -4.86 7.77 12.49
CA ALA A 55 -3.55 7.48 13.07
C ALA A 55 -2.64 8.63 12.67
N GLY A 56 -2.13 9.35 13.66
CA GLY A 56 -0.90 10.13 13.55
C GLY A 56 0.31 9.23 13.24
N LEU A 57 0.20 8.30 12.29
CA LEU A 57 1.29 7.65 11.59
C LEU A 57 1.91 8.69 10.65
N ARG A 58 2.48 9.74 11.26
CA ARG A 58 3.74 10.29 10.80
C ARG A 58 4.75 9.16 10.95
N THR A 59 4.71 8.18 10.06
CA THR A 59 5.87 7.35 9.78
C THR A 59 6.85 8.25 9.04
N HIS A 60 7.50 9.11 9.82
CA HIS A 60 8.66 9.88 9.39
C HIS A 60 9.78 8.87 9.17
N PHE A 61 9.78 8.22 8.01
CA PHE A 61 10.92 7.47 7.52
C PHE A 61 11.83 8.44 6.76
N ASP A 62 12.42 9.35 7.51
CA ASP A 62 13.66 10.02 7.13
C ASP A 62 14.77 9.50 8.06
N GLU A 63 15.40 8.42 7.62
CA GLU A 63 16.86 8.32 7.40
C GLU A 63 17.11 7.08 6.52
#